data_AF-A0A1V3WNV3-F1
#
_entry.id   AF-A0A1V3WNV3-F1
#
_cell.length_a   1.000
_cell.length_b   1.000
_cell.length_c   1.000
_cell.angle_alpha   90.00
_cell.angle_beta   90.00
_cell.angle_gamma   90.00
#
_symmetry.space_group_name_H-M   'P 1'
#
loop_
_entity.id
_entity.type
_entity.pdbx_description
1 polymer ?
#
loop_
_entity_poly.entity_id
_entity_poly.type
_entity_poly.pdbx_seq_one_letter_code
_entity_poly.pdbx_strand_id
1 'polypeptide(L)'
;MQRSPVSGEVVAVQHRPGRFGSADLPSASVDNERTSVRIRTPGGAEVVAVQIAGLVARRIVCDAHVGDKLSIGDTYGLIRFGSRLDTYLPPGAEPVVRVGQRAIAGETVLAELP
;
A
#
# COMPACT_ATOMS: atom_id res chain seq x y z
N MET A 1 6.28 9.47 -2.01
CA MET A 1 5.76 9.55 -0.64
C MET A 1 4.47 8.78 -0.63
N GLN A 2 4.38 7.79 0.24
CA GLN A 2 3.29 6.82 0.29
C GLN A 2 2.50 7.10 1.54
N ARG A 3 1.19 7.24 1.38
CA ARG A 3 0.26 7.73 2.41
C ARG A 3 -0.56 6.57 2.96
N SER A 4 -0.77 6.53 4.26
CA SER A 4 -1.58 5.49 4.90
C SER A 4 -3.00 5.56 4.34
N PRO A 5 -3.56 4.45 3.81
CA PRO A 5 -4.90 4.45 3.23
C PRO A 5 -6.00 4.52 4.30
N VAL A 6 -5.67 4.27 5.58
CA VAL A 6 -6.62 4.20 6.69
C VAL A 6 -5.95 4.55 8.01
N SER A 7 -6.72 5.04 8.98
CA SER A 7 -6.27 5.18 10.37
C SER A 7 -6.30 3.83 11.09
N GLY A 8 -5.25 3.50 11.84
CA GLY A 8 -5.19 2.23 12.56
C GLY A 8 -3.82 1.89 13.14
N GLU A 9 -3.73 0.68 13.67
CA GLU A 9 -2.49 0.10 14.18
C GLU A 9 -1.83 -0.77 13.12
N VAL A 10 -0.53 -0.63 12.94
CA VAL A 10 0.27 -1.50 12.08
C VAL A 10 0.47 -2.84 12.79
N VAL A 11 -0.14 -3.90 12.25
CA VAL A 11 -0.13 -5.25 12.86
C VAL A 11 0.80 -6.22 12.16
N ALA A 12 1.32 -5.86 10.98
CA ALA A 12 2.40 -6.61 10.32
C ALA A 12 3.14 -5.71 9.32
N VAL A 13 4.46 -5.90 9.22
CA VAL A 13 5.30 -5.36 8.16
C VAL A 13 6.14 -6.50 7.61
N GLN A 14 6.07 -6.76 6.31
CA GLN A 14 6.80 -7.85 5.68
C GLN A 14 7.49 -7.38 4.41
N HIS A 15 8.81 -7.42 4.41
CA HIS A 15 9.63 -7.27 3.22
C HIS A 15 9.81 -8.63 2.53
N ARG A 16 9.66 -8.65 1.21
CA ARG A 16 9.92 -9.81 0.36
C ARG A 16 10.89 -9.40 -0.75
N PRO A 17 12.10 -9.99 -0.80
CA PRO A 17 13.01 -9.77 -1.91
C PRO A 17 12.42 -10.34 -3.20
N GLY A 18 12.78 -9.74 -4.33
CA GLY A 18 12.24 -10.14 -5.62
C GLY A 18 12.98 -9.51 -6.79
N ARG A 19 12.34 -9.57 -7.95
CA ARG A 19 12.86 -8.99 -9.20
C ARG A 19 12.52 -7.51 -9.30
N PHE A 20 13.01 -6.88 -10.36
CA PHE A 20 12.73 -5.48 -10.70
C PHE A 20 12.19 -5.41 -12.13
N GLY A 21 11.12 -6.15 -12.41
CA GLY A 21 10.40 -6.07 -13.69
C GLY A 21 9.60 -4.77 -13.83
N SER A 22 8.95 -4.56 -14.97
CA SER A 22 8.02 -3.44 -15.11
C SER A 22 6.89 -3.54 -14.08
N ALA A 23 6.63 -2.45 -13.35
CA ALA A 23 5.61 -2.41 -12.30
C ALA A 23 4.17 -2.41 -12.88
N ASP A 24 4.03 -2.14 -14.18
CA ASP A 24 2.73 -2.14 -14.88
C ASP A 24 2.24 -3.56 -15.20
N LEU A 25 3.14 -4.56 -15.17
CA LEU A 25 2.78 -5.94 -15.46
C LEU A 25 1.99 -6.56 -14.29
N PRO A 26 0.96 -7.39 -14.57
CA PRO A 26 0.23 -8.09 -13.52
C PRO A 26 1.12 -8.96 -12.62
N SER A 27 2.18 -9.55 -13.18
CA SER A 27 3.13 -10.39 -12.43
C SER A 27 4.00 -9.61 -11.44
N ALA A 28 4.08 -8.28 -11.53
CA ALA A 28 4.87 -7.45 -10.63
C ALA A 28 4.47 -7.66 -9.16
N SER A 29 3.17 -7.84 -8.89
CA SER A 29 2.70 -8.10 -7.53
C SER A 29 3.24 -9.41 -6.96
N VAL A 30 3.61 -10.40 -7.78
CA VAL A 30 4.13 -11.71 -7.31
C VAL A 30 5.66 -11.75 -7.32
N ASP A 31 6.27 -11.27 -8.40
CA ASP A 31 7.67 -11.51 -8.71
C ASP A 31 8.59 -10.40 -8.20
N ASN A 32 8.11 -9.16 -8.16
CA ASN A 32 8.95 -8.03 -7.81
C ASN A 32 9.19 -7.93 -6.31
N GLU A 33 10.31 -7.29 -5.96
CA GLU A 33 10.58 -6.92 -4.57
C GLU A 33 9.45 -6.02 -4.04
N ARG A 34 8.98 -6.32 -2.83
CA ARG A 34 7.86 -5.60 -2.22
C ARG A 34 7.94 -5.54 -0.71
N THR A 35 7.36 -4.51 -0.13
CA THR A 35 7.11 -4.40 1.31
C THR A 35 5.62 -4.23 1.55
N SER A 36 5.05 -5.08 2.39
CA SER A 36 3.62 -5.08 2.74
C SER A 36 3.44 -4.57 4.16
N VAL A 37 2.47 -3.68 4.36
CA VAL A 37 2.08 -3.15 5.66
C VAL A 37 0.60 -3.48 5.87
N ARG A 38 0.30 -4.20 6.94
CA ARG A 38 -1.07 -4.54 7.34
C ARG A 38 -1.51 -3.63 8.47
N ILE A 39 -2.60 -2.92 8.26
CA ILE A 39 -3.14 -1.91 9.18
C ILE A 39 -4.50 -2.38 9.65
N ARG A 40 -4.70 -2.48 10.97
CA ARG A 40 -5.99 -2.79 11.58
C ARG A 40 -6.64 -1.50 12.07
N THR A 41 -7.85 -1.24 11.58
CA THR A 41 -8.62 -0.07 12.00
C THR A 41 -9.14 -0.24 13.44
N PRO A 42 -9.58 0.85 14.11
CA PRO A 42 -10.25 0.74 15.40
C PRO A 42 -11.51 -0.15 15.38
N GLY A 43 -12.19 -0.22 14.22
CA GLY A 43 -13.35 -1.11 14.01
C GLY A 43 -12.99 -2.57 13.73
N GLY A 44 -11.70 -2.92 13.69
CA GLY A 44 -11.22 -4.29 13.50
C GLY A 44 -11.01 -4.72 12.04
N ALA A 45 -11.40 -3.89 11.07
CA ALA A 45 -11.12 -4.14 9.66
C ALA A 45 -9.61 -4.13 9.38
N GLU A 46 -9.13 -5.00 8.48
CA GLU A 46 -7.72 -5.05 8.09
C GLU A 46 -7.55 -4.61 6.63
N VAL A 47 -6.66 -3.63 6.41
CA VAL A 47 -6.26 -3.14 5.08
C VAL A 47 -4.78 -3.42 4.89
N VAL A 48 -4.37 -3.85 3.70
CA VAL A 48 -2.95 -4.06 3.37
C VAL A 48 -2.51 -3.07 2.31
N ALA A 49 -1.48 -2.30 2.60
CA ALA A 49 -0.79 -1.46 1.62
C ALA A 49 0.53 -2.13 1.22
N VAL A 50 0.79 -2.26 -0.08
CA VAL A 50 1.99 -2.91 -0.60
C VAL A 50 2.75 -1.95 -1.51
N GLN A 51 4.00 -1.69 -1.16
CA GLN A 51 4.96 -0.99 -2.01
C GLN A 51 5.66 -2.01 -2.89
N ILE A 52 5.58 -1.86 -4.22
CA ILE A 52 6.17 -2.80 -5.18
C ILE A 52 7.22 -2.07 -6.00
N ALA A 53 8.46 -2.54 -5.90
CA ALA A 53 9.58 -2.07 -6.69
C ALA A 53 9.37 -2.36 -8.17
N GLY A 54 9.97 -1.52 -9.02
CA GLY A 54 9.92 -1.68 -10.46
C GLY A 54 11.29 -1.55 -11.10
N LEU A 55 11.32 -1.62 -12.43
CA LEU A 55 12.55 -1.57 -13.23
C LEU A 55 13.49 -0.41 -12.87
N VAL A 56 12.90 0.77 -12.61
CA VAL A 56 13.61 2.00 -12.24
C VAL A 56 13.64 2.19 -10.71
N ALA A 57 12.52 1.98 -10.03
CA ALA A 57 12.41 2.13 -8.58
C ALA A 57 12.82 0.84 -7.85
N ARG A 58 14.12 0.71 -7.53
CA ARG A 58 14.70 -0.50 -6.91
C ARG A 58 14.97 -0.39 -5.40
N ARG A 59 14.41 0.61 -4.73
CA ARG A 59 14.57 0.78 -3.29
C ARG A 59 13.25 1.18 -2.66
N ILE A 60 12.84 0.38 -1.70
CA ILE A 60 11.67 0.62 -0.85
C ILE A 60 12.16 1.17 0.48
N VAL A 61 11.58 2.27 0.92
CA VAL A 61 11.72 2.78 2.29
C VAL A 61 10.34 2.66 2.94
N CYS A 62 10.26 1.92 4.04
CA CYS A 62 9.08 1.79 4.87
C CYS A 62 9.49 2.19 6.28
N ASP A 63 8.90 3.27 6.78
CA ASP A 63 9.20 3.83 8.09
C ASP A 63 8.24 3.32 9.17
N ALA A 64 7.14 2.67 8.76
CA ALA A 64 6.19 2.02 9.66
C ALA A 64 6.74 0.71 10.23
N HIS A 65 6.49 0.51 11.52
CA HIS A 65 6.82 -0.68 12.31
C HIS A 65 5.57 -1.26 12.96
N VAL A 66 5.63 -2.54 13.35
CA VAL A 66 4.53 -3.18 14.10
C VAL A 66 4.32 -2.46 15.43
N GLY A 67 3.07 -2.14 15.74
CA GLY A 67 2.65 -1.37 16.91
C GLY A 67 2.50 0.14 16.67
N ASP A 68 2.97 0.66 15.52
CA ASP A 68 2.78 2.06 15.18
C ASP A 68 1.30 2.39 14.97
N LYS A 69 0.90 3.59 15.38
CA LYS A 69 -0.43 4.15 15.11
C LYS A 69 -0.33 5.16 13.97
N LEU A 70 -1.02 4.88 12.88
CA LEU A 70 -1.08 5.76 11.71
C LEU A 70 -2.45 6.42 11.65
N SER A 71 -2.47 7.70 11.31
CA SER A 71 -3.66 8.41 10.83
C SER A 71 -3.78 8.25 9.32
N ILE A 72 -5.01 8.28 8.81
CA ILE A 72 -5.25 8.34 7.36
C ILE A 72 -4.49 9.54 6.76
N GLY A 73 -3.73 9.29 5.69
CA GLY A 73 -2.88 10.33 5.07
C GLY A 73 -1.49 10.51 5.70
N ASP A 74 -1.15 9.81 6.78
CA ASP A 74 0.23 9.84 7.29
C ASP A 74 1.20 9.25 6.28
N THR A 75 2.43 9.79 6.21
CA THR A 75 3.47 9.15 5.40
C THR A 75 3.97 7.92 6.15
N TYR A 76 3.88 6.75 5.52
CA TYR A 76 4.43 5.50 6.08
C TYR A 76 5.69 5.02 5.35
N GLY A 77 6.03 5.64 4.22
CA GLY A 77 7.23 5.28 3.48
C GLY A 77 7.43 6.04 2.17
N LEU A 78 8.48 5.63 1.46
CA LEU A 78 8.90 6.19 0.18
C LEU A 78 9.32 5.09 -0.80
N ILE A 79 8.72 5.09 -1.99
CA ILE A 79 9.27 4.44 -3.18
C ILE A 79 9.19 5.39 -4.39
N ARG A 80 10.26 5.39 -5.21
CA ARG A 80 10.50 6.35 -6.30
C ARG A 80 9.60 6.08 -7.52
N PHE A 81 9.64 7.00 -8.49
CA PHE A 81 8.96 6.88 -9.79
C PHE A 81 9.32 5.57 -10.52
N GLY A 82 8.32 4.99 -11.19
CA GLY A 82 8.43 3.67 -11.83
C GLY A 82 8.17 2.51 -10.87
N SER A 83 7.47 2.78 -9.77
CA SER A 83 6.95 1.79 -8.82
C SER A 83 5.43 1.69 -8.89
N ARG A 84 4.88 0.70 -8.18
CA ARG A 84 3.44 0.48 -8.04
C ARG A 84 3.06 0.35 -6.57
N LEU A 85 1.82 0.75 -6.24
CA LEU A 85 1.19 0.42 -4.97
C LEU A 85 -0.02 -0.46 -5.21
N ASP A 86 -0.15 -1.50 -4.40
CA ASP A 86 -1.40 -2.26 -4.28
C ASP A 86 -2.04 -1.95 -2.92
N THR A 87 -3.36 -1.83 -2.88
CA THR A 87 -4.15 -1.76 -1.64
C THR A 87 -5.16 -2.90 -1.64
N TYR A 88 -5.08 -3.77 -0.65
CA TYR A 88 -6.01 -4.89 -0.47
C TYR A 88 -7.03 -4.49 0.60
N LEU A 89 -8.30 -4.62 0.25
CA LEU A 89 -9.44 -4.26 1.09
C LEU A 89 -10.05 -5.52 1.70
N PRO A 90 -10.64 -5.43 2.91
CA PRO A 90 -11.33 -6.55 3.52
C PRO A 90 -12.62 -6.91 2.76
N PRO A 91 -13.14 -8.14 2.93
CA PRO A 91 -14.47 -8.49 2.42
C PRO A 91 -15.53 -7.52 2.94
N GLY A 92 -16.46 -7.14 2.08
CA GLY A 92 -17.52 -6.18 2.40
C GLY A 92 -17.15 -4.70 2.21
N ALA A 93 -15.88 -4.39 1.93
CA ALA A 93 -15.51 -3.03 1.53
C ALA A 93 -16.11 -2.67 0.15
N GLU A 94 -16.58 -1.44 0.01
CA GLU A 94 -17.16 -0.93 -1.24
C GLU A 94 -16.19 0.05 -1.92
N PRO A 95 -15.57 -0.33 -3.06
CA PRO A 95 -14.71 0.58 -3.81
C PRO A 95 -15.51 1.77 -4.37
N VAL A 96 -15.05 2.99 -4.08
CA VAL A 96 -15.66 4.23 -4.59
C VAL A 96 -14.86 4.86 -5.74
N VAL A 97 -13.77 4.21 -6.16
CA VAL A 97 -12.95 4.58 -7.32
C VAL A 97 -13.27 3.74 -8.55
N ARG A 98 -12.89 4.26 -9.73
CA ARG A 98 -13.05 3.57 -11.02
C ARG A 98 -11.71 3.24 -11.66
N VAL A 99 -11.69 2.17 -12.45
CA VAL A 99 -10.53 1.83 -13.28
C VAL A 99 -10.22 2.99 -14.24
N GLY A 100 -8.95 3.38 -14.33
CA GLY A 100 -8.50 4.52 -15.14
C GLY A 100 -8.66 5.90 -14.47
N GLN A 101 -9.30 5.97 -13.29
CA GLN A 101 -9.37 7.21 -12.52
C GLN A 101 -7.98 7.61 -12.02
N ARG A 102 -7.64 8.89 -12.17
CA ARG A 102 -6.45 9.45 -11.54
C ARG A 102 -6.63 9.49 -10.02
N ALA A 103 -5.73 8.84 -9.28
CA ALA A 103 -5.68 8.91 -7.83
C ALA A 103 -4.59 9.90 -7.36
N ILE A 104 -4.90 10.64 -6.30
CA ILE A 104 -3.99 11.55 -5.60
C ILE A 104 -3.77 11.01 -4.20
N ALA A 105 -2.49 10.82 -3.82
CA ALA A 105 -2.12 10.19 -2.56
C ALA A 105 -2.58 11.04 -1.36
N GLY A 106 -3.36 10.45 -0.46
CA GLY A 106 -3.91 11.14 0.72
C GLY A 106 -5.18 11.95 0.46
N GLU A 107 -5.66 12.01 -0.78
CA GLU A 107 -6.87 12.78 -1.15
C GLU A 107 -7.95 11.90 -1.79
N THR A 108 -7.56 11.00 -2.69
CA THR A 108 -8.52 10.10 -3.34
C THR A 108 -8.91 8.97 -2.39
N VAL A 109 -10.18 8.97 -1.97
CA VAL A 109 -10.78 7.86 -1.22
C VAL A 109 -10.87 6.65 -2.13
N LEU A 110 -10.35 5.50 -1.70
CA LEU A 110 -10.35 4.27 -2.48
C LEU A 110 -11.63 3.45 -2.29
N ALA A 111 -12.11 3.35 -1.05
CA ALA A 111 -13.25 2.53 -0.68
C ALA A 111 -13.85 2.98 0.65
N GLU A 112 -15.10 2.62 0.87
CA GLU A 112 -15.73 2.60 2.19
C GLU A 112 -15.49 1.22 2.83
N LEU A 113 -15.13 1.21 4.12
CA LEU A 113 -14.95 -0.02 4.89
C LEU A 113 -16.29 -0.43 5.53
N PRO A 114 -16.50 -1.73 5.78
CA PRO A 114 -17.72 -2.23 6.40
C PRO A 114 -17.92 -1.75 7.84
#